data_AF-A0A848E5M5-F1
#
_entry.id   AF-A0A848E5M5-F1
#
_cell.length_a   1.000
_cell.length_b   1.000
_cell.length_c   1.000
_cell.angle_alpha   90.00
_cell.angle_beta   90.00
_cell.angle_gamma   90.00
#
_symmetry.space_group_name_H-M   'P 1'
#
loop_
_entity.id
_entity.type
_entity.pdbx_description
1 polymer ?
#
loop_
_entity_poly.entity_id
_entity_poly.type
_entity_poly.pdbx_seq_one_letter_code
_entity_poly.pdbx_strand_id
1 'polypeptide(L)'
;MYGPAVMRGCLRHLIVALAALLVLAAPAVAQPGARVALVMGVGAYRAIPPLANPPNDARALAELLRGMGFETDLVIDPDRLAMEQAVRRLGQRAVGAEAALFFYAGHALEFGGRNWLLPVSTDIRTDRDLRFEALDLDSILAQLESARVSIVLLDGCRDNPFRLRLASATRGIATGPGLTPVRAAVGTLIAFATAPGEVAEDGAGQNSPFTAALLRKISTPGLELRAMMAEVRRDVREATGGRQVPWEHSAMEGAFYFIPAAINVPPTPAPPAPAAPRDDRAELLFWETVRAGNTAADYRAYLERFPSGTFAPLARARLQAMEPAPAVAAAVAPVPPVAAPVRPSEPVAAAVPRLTAAALASRIPSLAPANARTTADGYVASPGNRALAVNPERATAFRVQGFATAEDAEVVMLERCQLTFGTPCILVAVNDTVVPPELANRRRDMSRLQYAGAYDPERVPAIAARRRPEMAEVMTYASQPGAKAMALHPQGRVTVATRARDDQDATQKALAACRTMAQRERLVGTCVVYAVGNTVVLPSRLTAPPR
;
A
#
# COMPACT_ATOMS: atom_id res chain seq x y z
N MET A 1 -58.45 38.83 -43.31
CA MET A 1 -57.68 37.86 -44.13
C MET A 1 -56.19 38.11 -43.89
N TYR A 2 -55.60 37.46 -42.89
CA TYR A 2 -54.13 37.40 -42.77
C TYR A 2 -53.66 36.22 -43.61
N GLY A 3 -52.89 36.51 -44.66
CA GLY A 3 -52.53 35.54 -45.69
C GLY A 3 -51.69 34.36 -45.16
N PRO A 4 -51.76 33.20 -45.83
CA PRO A 4 -51.09 31.95 -45.41
C PRO A 4 -49.55 32.05 -45.31
N ALA A 5 -48.95 33.14 -45.78
CA ALA A 5 -47.52 33.42 -45.66
C ALA A 5 -47.08 33.83 -44.24
N VAL A 6 -47.91 34.57 -43.50
CA VAL A 6 -47.55 35.07 -42.15
C VAL A 6 -47.55 33.93 -41.12
N MET A 7 -48.50 32.99 -41.27
CA MET A 7 -48.63 31.85 -40.36
C MET A 7 -47.50 30.82 -40.50
N ARG A 8 -46.89 30.71 -41.70
CA ARG A 8 -45.71 29.85 -41.95
C ARG A 8 -44.42 30.41 -41.33
N GLY A 9 -44.28 31.74 -41.23
CA GLY A 9 -43.14 32.40 -40.58
C GLY A 9 -43.12 32.20 -39.07
N CYS A 10 -44.27 32.42 -38.42
CA CYS A 10 -44.42 32.22 -36.97
C CYS A 10 -44.21 30.76 -36.55
N LEU A 11 -44.70 29.80 -37.33
CA LEU A 11 -44.51 28.37 -37.03
C LEU A 11 -43.03 27.94 -37.16
N ARG A 12 -42.30 28.49 -38.13
CA ARG A 12 -40.84 28.26 -38.28
C ARG A 12 -40.04 28.83 -37.12
N HIS A 13 -40.37 30.04 -36.65
CA HIS A 13 -39.68 30.64 -35.50
C HIS A 13 -40.00 29.94 -34.18
N LEU A 14 -41.24 29.43 -34.02
CA LEU A 14 -41.62 28.64 -32.86
C LEU A 14 -40.89 27.28 -32.82
N ILE A 15 -40.76 26.58 -33.95
CA ILE A 15 -40.03 25.31 -34.04
C ILE A 15 -38.54 25.50 -33.77
N VAL A 16 -37.92 26.58 -34.28
CA VAL A 16 -36.51 26.89 -34.01
C VAL A 16 -36.29 27.26 -32.54
N ALA A 17 -37.20 28.03 -31.94
CA ALA A 17 -37.13 28.36 -30.52
C ALA A 17 -37.33 27.12 -29.62
N LEU A 18 -38.25 26.22 -29.98
CA LEU A 18 -38.48 24.98 -29.23
C LEU A 18 -37.30 23.99 -29.38
N ALA A 19 -36.68 23.92 -30.56
CA ALA A 19 -35.48 23.12 -30.79
C ALA A 19 -34.25 23.68 -30.06
N ALA A 20 -34.09 25.01 -30.01
CA ALA A 20 -33.04 25.66 -29.23
C ALA A 20 -33.24 25.45 -27.72
N LEU A 21 -34.49 25.47 -27.24
CA LEU A 21 -34.83 25.19 -25.84
C LEU A 21 -34.61 23.71 -25.47
N LEU A 22 -34.78 22.78 -26.42
CA LEU A 22 -34.49 21.35 -26.23
C LEU A 22 -32.99 21.04 -26.18
N VAL A 23 -32.14 21.79 -26.90
CA VAL A 23 -30.68 21.62 -26.90
C VAL A 23 -30.04 22.13 -25.60
N LEU A 24 -30.66 23.10 -24.93
CA LEU A 24 -30.21 23.63 -23.63
C LEU A 24 -30.57 22.74 -22.43
N ALA A 25 -31.37 21.68 -22.62
CA ALA A 25 -31.84 20.78 -21.56
C ALA A 25 -31.22 19.37 -21.62
N ALA A 26 -30.21 19.14 -22.48
CA ALA A 26 -29.50 17.86 -22.51
C ALA A 26 -28.65 17.70 -21.23
N PRO A 27 -28.68 16.54 -20.55
CA PRO A 27 -27.76 16.29 -19.44
C PRO A 27 -26.33 16.39 -19.97
N ALA A 28 -25.47 17.11 -19.25
CA ALA A 28 -24.06 17.23 -19.58
C ALA A 28 -23.39 15.84 -19.45
N VAL A 29 -23.39 15.08 -20.54
CA VAL A 29 -22.50 13.94 -20.70
C VAL A 29 -21.09 14.51 -20.73
N ALA A 30 -20.23 14.04 -19.83
CA ALA A 30 -18.86 14.50 -19.78
C ALA A 30 -18.20 14.28 -21.15
N GLN A 31 -17.44 15.27 -21.62
CA GLN A 31 -16.69 15.15 -22.87
C GLN A 31 -15.76 13.94 -22.76
N PRO A 32 -15.59 13.13 -23.82
CA PRO A 32 -14.60 12.04 -23.83
C PRO A 32 -13.23 12.59 -23.40
N GLY A 33 -12.65 12.03 -22.33
CA GLY A 33 -11.40 12.52 -21.75
C GLY A 33 -11.55 13.47 -20.56
N ALA A 34 -12.77 13.77 -20.11
CA ALA A 34 -13.00 14.60 -18.92
C ALA A 34 -12.48 13.92 -17.64
N ARG A 35 -11.99 14.74 -16.70
CA ARG A 35 -11.59 14.34 -15.36
C ARG A 35 -12.56 14.97 -14.38
N VAL A 36 -13.32 14.15 -13.64
CA VAL A 36 -14.39 14.64 -12.78
C VAL A 36 -14.09 14.30 -11.33
N ALA A 37 -14.43 15.19 -10.41
CA ALA A 37 -14.22 14.96 -8.99
C ALA A 37 -15.42 15.38 -8.15
N LEU A 38 -15.67 14.64 -7.07
CA LEU A 38 -16.53 15.02 -5.97
C LEU A 38 -15.69 14.98 -4.69
N VAL A 39 -15.59 16.12 -4.03
CA VAL A 39 -14.78 16.30 -2.82
C VAL A 39 -15.71 16.72 -1.69
N MET A 40 -15.82 15.87 -0.67
CA MET A 40 -16.67 16.10 0.48
C MET A 40 -15.86 16.29 1.75
N GLY A 41 -16.21 17.29 2.55
CA GLY A 41 -15.64 17.53 3.88
C GLY A 41 -16.75 17.76 4.89
N VAL A 42 -16.82 16.91 5.91
CA VAL A 42 -17.90 16.93 6.91
C VAL A 42 -17.29 17.01 8.31
N GLY A 43 -17.48 18.14 8.97
CA GLY A 43 -16.92 18.45 10.29
C GLY A 43 -17.89 19.07 11.28
N ALA A 44 -18.94 19.77 10.84
CA ALA A 44 -19.87 20.52 11.70
C ALA A 44 -20.98 19.65 12.35
N TYR A 45 -20.64 18.43 12.78
CA TYR A 45 -21.60 17.49 13.36
C TYR A 45 -22.27 18.05 14.61
N ARG A 46 -23.59 17.86 14.72
CA ARG A 46 -24.37 18.32 15.87
C ARG A 46 -24.59 17.23 16.92
N ALA A 47 -24.78 15.98 16.49
CA ALA A 47 -25.12 14.85 17.35
C ALA A 47 -23.90 14.01 17.80
N ILE A 48 -22.74 14.22 17.18
CA ILE A 48 -21.47 13.53 17.45
C ILE A 48 -20.33 14.55 17.49
N PRO A 49 -19.15 14.21 18.06
CA PRO A 49 -18.04 15.15 18.16
C PRO A 49 -17.69 15.79 16.81
N PRO A 50 -17.60 17.14 16.73
CA PRO A 50 -17.23 17.82 15.50
C PRO A 50 -15.75 17.57 15.16
N LEU A 51 -15.41 17.72 13.89
CA LEU A 51 -14.04 17.62 13.36
C LEU A 51 -13.67 18.95 12.71
N ALA A 52 -12.47 19.46 13.01
CA ALA A 52 -12.06 20.79 12.56
C ALA A 52 -11.50 20.79 11.14
N ASN A 53 -10.75 19.74 10.76
CA ASN A 53 -9.99 19.71 9.52
C ASN A 53 -10.74 19.23 8.27
N PRO A 54 -11.78 18.36 8.32
CA PRO A 54 -12.41 17.86 7.09
C PRO A 54 -12.90 18.94 6.11
N PRO A 55 -13.50 20.06 6.57
CA PRO A 55 -13.86 21.14 5.66
C PRO A 55 -12.64 21.84 5.02
N ASN A 56 -11.51 21.92 5.71
CA ASN A 56 -10.26 22.49 5.17
C ASN A 56 -9.62 21.54 4.16
N ASP A 57 -9.55 20.25 4.51
CA ASP A 57 -9.02 19.19 3.66
C ASP A 57 -9.73 19.18 2.30
N ALA A 58 -11.07 19.18 2.34
CA ALA A 58 -11.90 19.18 1.14
C ALA A 58 -11.72 20.46 0.30
N ARG A 59 -11.62 21.64 0.92
CA ARG A 59 -11.38 22.89 0.18
C ARG A 59 -10.02 22.87 -0.53
N ALA A 60 -8.96 22.51 0.20
CA ALA A 60 -7.60 22.50 -0.32
C ALA A 60 -7.45 21.50 -1.48
N LEU A 61 -8.01 20.30 -1.35
CA LEU A 61 -7.95 19.30 -2.41
C LEU A 61 -8.79 19.71 -3.63
N ALA A 62 -9.99 20.27 -3.41
CA ALA A 62 -10.84 20.69 -4.52
C ALA A 62 -10.21 21.85 -5.31
N GLU A 63 -9.57 22.81 -4.64
CA GLU A 63 -8.83 23.89 -5.30
C GLU A 63 -7.68 23.32 -6.15
N LEU A 64 -6.91 22.39 -5.58
CA LEU A 64 -5.80 21.76 -6.27
C LEU A 64 -6.24 20.99 -7.52
N LEU A 65 -7.30 20.19 -7.40
CA LEU A 65 -7.85 19.40 -8.49
C LEU A 65 -8.39 20.28 -9.63
N ARG A 66 -9.08 21.39 -9.30
CA ARG A 66 -9.53 22.37 -10.32
C ARG A 66 -8.36 22.95 -11.10
N GLY A 67 -7.26 23.27 -10.42
CA GLY A 67 -6.02 23.74 -11.07
C GLY A 67 -5.40 22.71 -12.03
N MET A 68 -5.73 21.43 -11.88
CA MET A 68 -5.27 20.31 -12.73
C MET A 68 -6.29 19.89 -13.79
N GLY A 69 -7.33 20.71 -14.02
CA GLY A 69 -8.35 20.44 -15.03
C GLY A 69 -9.39 19.41 -14.59
N PHE A 70 -9.46 19.06 -13.30
CA PHE A 70 -10.60 18.32 -12.79
C PHE A 70 -11.82 19.22 -12.63
N GLU A 71 -12.90 18.72 -13.17
CA GLU A 71 -14.22 19.29 -13.14
C GLU A 71 -14.82 18.92 -11.76
N THR A 72 -14.58 19.76 -10.74
CA THR A 72 -14.70 19.38 -9.31
C THR A 72 -15.92 19.98 -8.59
N ASP A 73 -16.82 19.12 -8.11
CA ASP A 73 -17.91 19.45 -7.18
C ASP A 73 -17.40 19.39 -5.73
N LEU A 74 -17.53 20.49 -4.98
CA LEU A 74 -17.08 20.60 -3.59
C LEU A 74 -18.31 20.72 -2.69
N VAL A 75 -18.44 19.82 -1.72
CA VAL A 75 -19.59 19.78 -0.82
C VAL A 75 -19.10 19.78 0.63
N ILE A 76 -19.48 20.79 1.39
CA ILE A 76 -19.07 20.96 2.79
C ILE A 76 -20.28 20.80 3.70
N ASP A 77 -20.12 20.00 4.75
CA ASP A 77 -21.14 19.71 5.76
C ASP A 77 -22.53 19.39 5.17
N PRO A 78 -22.63 18.48 4.17
CA PRO A 78 -23.90 18.11 3.59
C PRO A 78 -24.76 17.30 4.58
N ASP A 79 -26.07 17.49 4.49
CA ASP A 79 -27.02 16.50 4.98
C ASP A 79 -27.07 15.27 4.06
N ARG A 80 -27.83 14.24 4.46
CA ARG A 80 -27.92 13.00 3.69
C ARG A 80 -28.40 13.23 2.25
N LEU A 81 -29.43 14.05 2.06
CA LEU A 81 -30.02 14.29 0.74
C LEU A 81 -29.01 14.98 -0.18
N ALA A 82 -28.29 15.97 0.33
CA ALA A 82 -27.25 16.68 -0.41
C ALA A 82 -26.10 15.73 -0.81
N MET A 83 -25.67 14.83 0.08
CA MET A 83 -24.68 13.80 -0.26
C MET A 83 -25.17 12.89 -1.38
N GLU A 84 -26.39 12.37 -1.30
CA GLU A 84 -26.96 11.48 -2.32
C GLU A 84 -27.07 12.18 -3.68
N GLN A 85 -27.53 13.43 -3.69
CA GLN A 85 -27.62 14.21 -4.92
C GLN A 85 -26.24 14.47 -5.53
N ALA A 86 -25.23 14.76 -4.71
CA ALA A 86 -23.86 14.96 -5.19
C ALA A 86 -23.27 13.68 -5.78
N VAL A 87 -23.46 12.54 -5.12
CA VAL A 87 -23.02 11.22 -5.63
C VAL A 87 -23.71 10.88 -6.95
N ARG A 88 -25.01 11.15 -7.09
CA ARG A 88 -25.74 10.96 -8.35
C ARG A 88 -25.19 11.84 -9.47
N ARG A 89 -24.88 13.11 -9.19
CA ARG A 89 -24.23 14.00 -10.17
C ARG A 89 -22.85 13.50 -10.58
N LEU A 90 -22.06 12.99 -9.63
CA LEU A 90 -20.77 12.36 -9.94
C LEU A 90 -20.95 11.16 -10.87
N GLY A 91 -21.87 10.24 -10.56
CA GLY A 91 -22.14 9.06 -11.38
C GLY A 91 -22.54 9.41 -12.81
N GLN A 92 -23.39 10.43 -12.99
CA GLN A 92 -23.77 10.92 -14.32
C GLN A 92 -22.57 11.46 -15.10
N ARG A 93 -21.63 12.13 -14.43
CA ARG A 93 -20.43 12.72 -15.04
C ARG A 93 -19.28 11.73 -15.19
N ALA A 94 -19.30 10.61 -14.47
CA ALA A 94 -18.29 9.56 -14.53
C ALA A 94 -18.39 8.74 -15.83
N VAL A 95 -19.57 8.68 -16.45
CA VAL A 95 -19.80 7.91 -17.68
C VAL A 95 -18.87 8.38 -18.80
N GLY A 96 -17.92 7.54 -19.19
CA GLY A 96 -16.96 7.84 -20.25
C GLY A 96 -15.84 8.82 -19.85
N ALA A 97 -15.76 9.20 -18.57
CA ALA A 97 -14.68 10.03 -18.05
C ALA A 97 -13.34 9.29 -18.08
N GLU A 98 -12.25 10.04 -18.31
CA GLU A 98 -10.88 9.51 -18.18
C GLU A 98 -10.60 9.08 -16.74
N ALA A 99 -11.05 9.90 -15.80
CA ALA A 99 -10.94 9.65 -14.37
C ALA A 99 -12.14 10.24 -13.62
N ALA A 100 -12.67 9.46 -12.67
CA ALA A 100 -13.61 9.93 -11.67
C ALA A 100 -12.98 9.80 -10.29
N LEU A 101 -12.92 10.90 -9.54
CA LEU A 101 -12.36 10.94 -8.20
C LEU A 101 -13.45 11.24 -7.17
N PHE A 102 -13.54 10.42 -6.14
CA PHE A 102 -14.33 10.69 -4.95
C PHE A 102 -13.40 10.84 -3.75
N PHE A 103 -13.47 12.00 -3.09
CA PHE A 103 -12.79 12.25 -1.83
C PHE A 103 -13.83 12.50 -0.74
N TYR A 104 -13.61 11.90 0.42
CA TYR A 104 -14.42 12.15 1.61
C TYR A 104 -13.53 12.31 2.83
N ALA A 105 -13.69 13.43 3.54
CA ALA A 105 -13.16 13.63 4.88
C ALA A 105 -14.29 13.77 5.90
N GLY A 106 -14.20 13.08 7.03
CA GLY A 106 -15.20 13.12 8.10
C GLY A 106 -15.37 11.81 8.87
N HIS A 107 -16.41 11.73 9.70
CA HIS A 107 -16.78 10.50 10.39
C HIS A 107 -17.33 9.47 9.41
N ALA A 108 -16.89 8.23 9.58
CA ALA A 108 -17.39 7.06 8.88
C ALA A 108 -17.27 5.84 9.80
N LEU A 109 -18.05 4.79 9.56
CA LEU A 109 -18.07 3.58 10.37
C LEU A 109 -18.24 2.30 9.54
N GLU A 110 -17.90 1.14 10.10
CA GLU A 110 -18.37 -0.15 9.56
C GLU A 110 -19.45 -0.72 10.45
N PHE A 111 -20.41 -1.30 9.75
CA PHE A 111 -21.40 -2.14 10.37
C PHE A 111 -21.84 -3.21 9.36
N GLY A 112 -21.75 -4.47 9.75
CA GLY A 112 -22.18 -5.60 8.93
C GLY A 112 -21.33 -5.82 7.68
N GLY A 113 -20.03 -5.54 7.75
CA GLY A 113 -19.10 -5.67 6.63
C GLY A 113 -19.21 -4.57 5.58
N ARG A 114 -19.94 -3.48 5.85
CA ARG A 114 -20.13 -2.34 4.94
C ARG A 114 -19.62 -1.05 5.55
N ASN A 115 -19.13 -0.16 4.69
CA ASN A 115 -18.59 1.14 5.09
C ASN A 115 -19.65 2.23 4.90
N TRP A 116 -19.92 2.99 5.95
CA TRP A 116 -20.95 4.04 5.99
C TRP A 116 -20.30 5.41 6.21
N LEU A 117 -20.61 6.37 5.34
CA LEU A 117 -20.19 7.77 5.43
C LEU A 117 -21.29 8.60 6.09
N LEU A 118 -20.93 9.42 7.07
CA LEU A 118 -21.89 10.12 7.91
C LEU A 118 -22.12 11.57 7.45
N PRO A 119 -23.35 11.98 7.11
CA PRO A 119 -23.68 13.38 6.88
C PRO A 119 -23.61 14.21 8.17
N VAL A 120 -23.62 15.54 8.03
CA VAL A 120 -23.66 16.47 9.17
C VAL A 120 -24.92 16.28 10.03
N SER A 121 -26.01 15.83 9.38
CA SER A 121 -27.34 15.64 9.96
C SER A 121 -27.52 14.31 10.70
N THR A 122 -26.49 13.46 10.75
CA THR A 122 -26.59 12.09 11.28
C THR A 122 -27.18 12.04 12.70
N ASP A 123 -28.28 11.30 12.88
CA ASP A 123 -28.85 10.93 14.20
C ASP A 123 -29.07 9.41 14.29
N ILE A 124 -27.99 8.64 14.44
CA ILE A 124 -28.05 7.18 14.54
C ILE A 124 -28.36 6.77 15.99
N ARG A 125 -29.51 6.13 16.20
CA ARG A 125 -29.91 5.62 17.53
C ARG A 125 -29.81 4.11 17.60
N THR A 126 -30.08 3.43 16.49
CA THR A 126 -30.05 1.98 16.32
C THR A 126 -29.31 1.60 15.04
N ASP A 127 -28.92 0.33 14.93
CA ASP A 127 -28.31 -0.22 13.72
C ASP A 127 -29.20 -0.06 12.47
N ARG A 128 -30.53 -0.08 12.66
CA ARG A 128 -31.51 0.05 11.57
C ARG A 128 -31.54 1.44 10.95
N ASP A 129 -31.08 2.45 11.68
CA ASP A 129 -31.07 3.84 11.22
C ASP A 129 -29.97 4.07 10.19
N LEU A 130 -28.89 3.26 10.18
CA LEU A 130 -27.75 3.43 9.28
C LEU A 130 -28.13 3.55 7.81
N ARG A 131 -29.08 2.73 7.35
CA ARG A 131 -29.56 2.75 5.96
C ARG A 131 -30.36 3.99 5.59
N PHE A 132 -30.82 4.76 6.58
CA PHE A 132 -31.65 5.95 6.42
C PHE A 132 -30.93 7.24 6.80
N GLU A 133 -29.85 7.16 7.59
CA GLU A 133 -29.12 8.30 8.13
C GLU A 133 -27.71 8.43 7.55
N ALA A 134 -27.16 7.39 6.91
CA ALA A 134 -25.81 7.38 6.34
C ALA A 134 -25.80 6.95 4.87
N LEU A 135 -24.66 7.18 4.19
CA LEU A 135 -24.44 6.71 2.82
C LEU A 135 -23.52 5.50 2.82
N ASP A 136 -23.93 4.47 2.10
CA ASP A 136 -23.12 3.27 1.89
C ASP A 136 -22.05 3.50 0.80
N LEU A 137 -20.80 3.18 1.12
CA LEU A 137 -19.66 3.35 0.23
C LEU A 137 -19.76 2.48 -1.03
N ASP A 138 -20.32 1.26 -0.93
CA ASP A 138 -20.46 0.37 -2.09
C ASP A 138 -21.40 0.99 -3.14
N SER A 139 -22.46 1.66 -2.67
CA SER A 139 -23.37 2.41 -3.54
C SER A 139 -22.69 3.59 -4.24
N ILE A 140 -21.69 4.21 -3.61
CA ILE A 140 -20.87 5.26 -4.23
C ILE A 140 -19.92 4.63 -5.25
N LEU A 141 -19.21 3.57 -4.89
CA LEU A 141 -18.29 2.86 -5.80
C LEU A 141 -18.97 2.45 -7.11
N ALA A 142 -20.18 1.90 -7.02
CA ALA A 142 -20.98 1.53 -8.19
C ALA A 142 -21.28 2.71 -9.13
N GLN A 143 -21.32 3.95 -8.64
CA GLN A 143 -21.49 5.13 -9.51
C GLN A 143 -20.20 5.48 -10.27
N LEU A 144 -19.03 5.17 -9.74
CA LEU A 144 -17.75 5.49 -10.36
C LEU A 144 -17.32 4.45 -11.41
N GLU A 145 -17.80 3.21 -11.35
CA GLU A 145 -17.38 2.08 -12.23
C GLU A 145 -17.46 2.37 -13.74
N SER A 146 -18.22 3.38 -14.15
CA SER A 146 -18.35 3.81 -15.55
C SER A 146 -17.20 4.68 -16.08
N ALA A 147 -16.31 5.14 -15.20
CA ALA A 147 -15.09 5.86 -15.58
C ALA A 147 -13.94 4.90 -15.90
N ARG A 148 -13.02 5.31 -16.78
CA ARG A 148 -11.84 4.49 -17.11
C ARG A 148 -10.92 4.26 -15.91
N VAL A 149 -10.77 5.29 -15.07
CA VAL A 149 -10.06 5.21 -13.80
C VAL A 149 -10.95 5.74 -12.70
N SER A 150 -11.23 4.92 -11.69
CA SER A 150 -11.99 5.31 -10.51
C SER A 150 -11.04 5.46 -9.32
N ILE A 151 -11.05 6.63 -8.69
CA ILE A 151 -10.17 6.94 -7.56
C ILE A 151 -11.03 7.30 -6.36
N VAL A 152 -10.93 6.53 -5.28
CA VAL A 152 -11.64 6.78 -4.03
C VAL A 152 -10.63 7.02 -2.92
N LEU A 153 -10.67 8.20 -2.31
CA LEU A 153 -9.76 8.63 -1.24
C LEU A 153 -10.59 8.94 0.01
N LEU A 154 -10.37 8.17 1.08
CA LEU A 154 -11.17 8.27 2.30
C LEU A 154 -10.29 8.76 3.45
N ASP A 155 -10.44 10.04 3.79
CA ASP A 155 -9.74 10.73 4.85
C ASP A 155 -10.58 10.86 6.12
N GLY A 156 -10.79 9.72 6.72
CA GLY A 156 -11.41 9.65 8.02
C GLY A 156 -11.65 8.22 8.35
N CYS A 157 -11.47 7.86 9.64
CA CYS A 157 -12.30 6.84 10.26
C CYS A 157 -12.14 6.60 11.76
N ARG A 158 -13.31 6.37 12.38
CA ARG A 158 -13.65 5.28 13.32
C ARG A 158 -13.17 5.32 14.76
N ASP A 159 -13.28 6.48 15.37
CA ASP A 159 -14.16 6.47 16.53
C ASP A 159 -15.57 6.19 16.01
N ASN A 160 -16.15 5.04 16.34
CA ASN A 160 -17.58 4.86 16.16
C ASN A 160 -18.24 5.60 17.34
N PRO A 161 -18.73 6.84 17.18
CA PRO A 161 -19.32 7.58 18.30
C PRO A 161 -20.57 6.89 18.84
N PHE A 162 -21.12 5.93 18.09
CA PHE A 162 -22.27 5.13 18.44
C PHE A 162 -21.90 3.73 18.96
N ARG A 163 -20.61 3.38 19.16
CA ARG A 163 -20.17 2.01 19.51
C ARG A 163 -20.89 1.46 20.74
N LEU A 164 -21.06 2.27 21.78
CA LEU A 164 -21.75 1.87 23.01
C LEU A 164 -23.27 1.74 22.81
N ARG A 165 -23.87 2.56 21.93
CA ARG A 165 -25.32 2.54 21.65
C ARG A 165 -25.71 1.37 20.73
N LEU A 166 -24.92 1.10 19.69
CA LEU A 166 -25.14 0.01 18.74
C LEU A 166 -24.78 -1.36 19.34
N ALA A 167 -23.74 -1.47 20.17
CA ALA A 167 -23.37 -2.72 20.82
C ALA A 167 -24.45 -3.25 21.78
N SER A 168 -25.27 -2.37 22.38
CA SER A 168 -26.40 -2.76 23.23
C SER A 168 -27.64 -3.24 22.45
N ALA A 169 -27.76 -2.86 21.17
CA ALA A 169 -28.93 -3.18 20.33
C ALA A 169 -28.80 -4.53 19.59
N THR A 170 -27.57 -4.93 19.24
CA THR A 170 -27.34 -6.16 18.44
C THR A 170 -26.47 -7.17 19.18
N ARG A 171 -27.13 -8.19 19.78
CA ARG A 171 -26.46 -9.42 20.24
C ARG A 171 -25.93 -10.19 19.03
N GLY A 172 -24.66 -9.99 18.64
CA GLY A 172 -23.92 -10.94 17.79
C GLY A 172 -23.18 -10.43 16.56
N ILE A 173 -23.18 -9.13 16.25
CA ILE A 173 -22.41 -8.57 15.12
C ILE A 173 -21.24 -7.76 15.69
N ALA A 174 -20.01 -8.18 15.42
CA ALA A 174 -18.81 -7.51 15.90
C ALA A 174 -18.63 -6.16 15.19
N THR A 175 -18.72 -5.06 15.95
CA THR A 175 -18.31 -3.73 15.50
C THR A 175 -16.82 -3.54 15.78
N GLY A 176 -15.96 -3.60 14.74
CA GLY A 176 -14.53 -3.31 14.86
C GLY A 176 -14.21 -1.80 14.79
N PRO A 177 -13.05 -1.34 15.31
CA PRO A 177 -12.47 -0.03 14.93
C PRO A 177 -12.02 -0.05 13.45
N GLY A 178 -11.82 1.10 12.78
CA GLY A 178 -11.17 1.25 11.45
C GLY A 178 -11.85 0.63 10.18
N LEU A 179 -11.79 1.27 8.98
CA LEU A 179 -12.11 0.71 7.61
C LEU A 179 -12.29 -0.80 7.52
N THR A 180 -13.39 -1.37 7.01
CA THR A 180 -13.27 -2.74 6.44
C THR A 180 -12.76 -2.64 4.98
N PRO A 181 -11.87 -3.54 4.53
CA PRO A 181 -11.45 -3.58 3.14
C PRO A 181 -12.63 -3.74 2.18
N VAL A 182 -12.59 -3.01 1.05
CA VAL A 182 -13.57 -3.16 -0.04
C VAL A 182 -12.87 -3.73 -1.28
N ARG A 183 -13.58 -4.54 -2.06
CA ARG A 183 -13.07 -5.08 -3.32
C ARG A 183 -13.03 -3.95 -4.36
N ALA A 184 -11.85 -3.66 -4.90
CA ALA A 184 -11.72 -2.75 -6.04
C ALA A 184 -12.26 -3.42 -7.31
N ALA A 185 -13.21 -2.77 -7.99
CA ALA A 185 -13.58 -3.11 -9.36
C ALA A 185 -12.41 -2.82 -10.31
N VAL A 186 -12.41 -3.44 -11.50
CA VAL A 186 -11.37 -3.19 -12.52
C VAL A 186 -11.28 -1.70 -12.82
N GLY A 187 -10.06 -1.17 -12.92
CA GLY A 187 -9.83 0.26 -13.13
C GLY A 187 -9.95 1.12 -11.86
N THR A 188 -10.16 0.54 -10.68
CA THR A 188 -10.39 1.28 -9.43
C THR A 188 -9.16 1.26 -8.50
N LEU A 189 -8.90 2.39 -7.84
CA LEU A 189 -8.04 2.50 -6.67
C LEU A 189 -8.85 3.10 -5.51
N ILE A 190 -8.83 2.41 -4.37
CA ILE A 190 -9.44 2.84 -3.12
C ILE A 190 -8.33 3.01 -2.10
N ALA A 191 -8.15 4.21 -1.55
CA ALA A 191 -7.19 4.51 -0.51
C ALA A 191 -7.88 5.01 0.76
N PHE A 192 -7.36 4.57 1.89
CA PHE A 192 -7.79 4.90 3.23
C PHE A 192 -6.65 5.62 3.95
N ALA A 193 -6.98 6.65 4.74
CA ALA A 193 -6.01 7.42 5.50
C ALA A 193 -5.22 6.60 6.54
N THR A 194 -5.73 5.45 6.95
CA THR A 194 -5.07 4.52 7.89
C THR A 194 -5.39 3.06 7.55
N ALA A 195 -4.72 2.12 8.21
CA ALA A 195 -4.91 0.69 8.00
C ALA A 195 -6.30 0.21 8.49
N PRO A 196 -6.84 -0.89 7.93
CA PRO A 196 -8.04 -1.52 8.46
C PRO A 196 -7.90 -1.81 9.96
N GLY A 197 -8.91 -1.49 10.77
CA GLY A 197 -8.81 -1.64 12.22
C GLY A 197 -8.30 -0.43 13.00
N GLU A 198 -7.65 0.55 12.35
CA GLU A 198 -7.00 1.67 13.02
C GLU A 198 -7.76 3.00 12.85
N VAL A 199 -7.42 4.00 13.66
CA VAL A 199 -8.04 5.34 13.66
C VAL A 199 -7.12 6.32 12.92
N ALA A 200 -7.70 7.20 12.09
CA ALA A 200 -6.97 8.27 11.43
C ALA A 200 -6.93 9.52 12.34
N GLU A 201 -5.80 10.21 12.41
CA GLU A 201 -5.65 11.45 13.16
C GLU A 201 -6.27 12.62 12.37
N ASP A 202 -7.11 13.43 13.03
CA ASP A 202 -7.54 14.73 12.47
C ASP A 202 -6.33 15.66 12.27
N GLY A 203 -5.29 15.50 13.09
CA GLY A 203 -4.08 16.31 13.07
C GLY A 203 -4.20 17.63 13.84
N ALA A 204 -3.06 18.23 14.19
CA ALA A 204 -3.00 19.53 14.89
C ALA A 204 -2.77 20.71 13.93
N GLY A 205 -2.57 20.45 12.64
CA GLY A 205 -2.36 21.45 11.60
C GLY A 205 -3.66 21.93 10.96
N GLN A 206 -3.53 22.67 9.85
CA GLN A 206 -4.67 23.17 9.06
C GLN A 206 -5.42 22.06 8.30
N ASN A 207 -4.73 20.95 8.00
CA ASN A 207 -5.23 19.79 7.27
C ASN A 207 -4.82 18.52 8.02
N SER A 208 -5.53 17.42 7.78
CA SER A 208 -5.16 16.10 8.30
C SER A 208 -3.77 15.66 7.79
N PRO A 209 -3.06 14.75 8.49
CA PRO A 209 -1.78 14.23 8.01
C PRO A 209 -1.90 13.60 6.62
N PHE A 210 -3.01 12.91 6.33
CA PHE A 210 -3.24 12.25 5.05
C PHE A 210 -3.49 13.26 3.93
N THR A 211 -4.40 14.22 4.13
CA THR A 211 -4.65 15.25 3.13
C THR A 211 -3.43 16.15 2.93
N ALA A 212 -2.73 16.53 3.99
CA ALA A 212 -1.49 17.30 3.88
C ALA A 212 -0.44 16.59 3.01
N ALA A 213 -0.31 15.27 3.14
CA ALA A 213 0.57 14.47 2.29
C ALA A 213 0.06 14.36 0.84
N LEU A 214 -1.25 14.15 0.63
CA LEU A 214 -1.85 14.12 -0.70
C LEU A 214 -1.61 15.41 -1.48
N LEU A 215 -1.87 16.57 -0.87
CA LEU A 215 -1.71 17.88 -1.50
C LEU A 215 -0.28 18.11 -2.02
N ARG A 216 0.74 17.63 -1.29
CA ARG A 216 2.14 17.70 -1.72
C ARG A 216 2.43 16.79 -2.91
N LYS A 217 1.90 15.56 -2.90
CA LYS A 217 2.27 14.53 -3.89
C LYS A 217 1.49 14.62 -5.20
N ILE A 218 0.20 15.00 -5.16
CA ILE A 218 -0.65 15.15 -6.35
C ILE A 218 -0.04 16.14 -7.36
N SER A 219 0.63 17.18 -6.87
CA SER A 219 1.26 18.22 -7.67
C SER A 219 2.58 17.80 -8.34
N THR A 220 3.06 16.57 -8.13
CA THR A 220 4.35 16.11 -8.67
C THR A 220 4.20 15.67 -10.13
N PRO A 221 4.81 16.37 -11.11
CA PRO A 221 4.73 15.96 -12.51
C PRO A 221 5.35 14.59 -12.76
N GLY A 222 4.67 13.75 -13.54
CA GLY A 222 5.15 12.43 -13.92
C GLY A 222 5.08 11.37 -12.82
N LEU A 223 4.51 11.69 -11.65
CA LEU A 223 4.34 10.73 -10.56
C LEU A 223 3.06 9.89 -10.80
N GLU A 224 3.24 8.59 -11.01
CA GLU A 224 2.12 7.65 -11.22
C GLU A 224 1.32 7.46 -9.92
N LEU A 225 0.00 7.31 -10.03
CA LEU A 225 -0.92 7.29 -8.87
C LEU A 225 -0.56 6.28 -7.77
N ARG A 226 -0.20 5.03 -8.09
CA ARG A 226 0.19 4.03 -7.06
C ARG A 226 1.53 4.39 -6.43
N ALA A 227 2.49 4.86 -7.21
CA ALA A 227 3.74 5.39 -6.67
C ALA A 227 3.50 6.62 -5.77
N MET A 228 2.59 7.52 -6.18
CA MET A 228 2.14 8.66 -5.39
C MET A 228 1.55 8.22 -4.05
N MET A 229 0.70 7.19 -4.04
CA MET A 229 0.13 6.68 -2.79
C MET A 229 1.19 6.04 -1.87
N ALA A 230 2.21 5.39 -2.41
CA ALA A 230 3.34 4.90 -1.63
C ALA A 230 4.13 6.04 -0.96
N GLU A 231 4.32 7.15 -1.68
CA GLU A 231 4.94 8.38 -1.17
C GLU A 231 4.08 9.03 -0.07
N VAL A 232 2.76 9.12 -0.28
CA VAL A 232 1.79 9.61 0.71
C VAL A 232 1.86 8.77 1.97
N ARG A 233 1.88 7.42 1.85
CA ARG A 233 1.99 6.52 3.00
C ARG A 233 3.24 6.80 3.83
N ARG A 234 4.38 6.99 3.17
CA ARG A 234 5.65 7.30 3.85
C ARG A 234 5.55 8.63 4.61
N ASP A 235 5.08 9.67 3.93
CA ASP A 235 4.95 11.02 4.49
C ASP A 235 3.98 11.05 5.71
N VAL A 236 2.85 10.35 5.64
CA VAL A 236 1.89 10.25 6.77
C VAL A 236 2.49 9.49 7.94
N ARG A 237 3.17 8.37 7.67
CA ARG A 237 3.81 7.58 8.71
C ARG A 237 4.89 8.39 9.43
N GLU A 238 5.68 9.16 8.70
CA GLU A 238 6.68 10.05 9.27
C GLU A 238 6.05 11.16 10.12
N ALA A 239 5.05 11.87 9.59
CA ALA A 239 4.38 12.96 10.28
C ALA A 239 3.64 12.52 11.56
N THR A 240 3.15 11.28 11.60
CA THR A 240 2.43 10.72 12.76
C THR A 240 3.33 9.88 13.67
N GLY A 241 4.63 9.81 13.41
CA GLY A 241 5.57 8.98 14.19
C GLY A 241 5.20 7.49 14.18
N GLY A 242 4.61 7.01 13.09
CA GLY A 242 4.21 5.61 12.92
C GLY A 242 2.79 5.27 13.35
N ARG A 243 2.04 6.19 13.96
CA ARG A 243 0.69 5.92 14.48
C ARG A 243 -0.37 5.76 13.40
N GLN A 244 -0.16 6.38 12.23
CA GLN A 244 -1.06 6.29 11.10
C GLN A 244 -0.32 5.77 9.86
N VAL A 245 -0.90 4.76 9.20
CA VAL A 245 -0.32 4.16 7.99
C VAL A 245 -1.41 4.04 6.92
N PRO A 246 -1.43 4.90 5.90
CA PRO A 246 -2.39 4.81 4.81
C PRO A 246 -2.35 3.46 4.10
N TRP A 247 -3.52 2.99 3.68
CA TRP A 247 -3.69 1.69 3.05
C TRP A 247 -4.49 1.80 1.76
N GLU A 248 -4.12 1.06 0.72
CA GLU A 248 -4.84 1.08 -0.56
C GLU A 248 -5.13 -0.31 -1.12
N HIS A 249 -6.20 -0.37 -1.91
CA HIS A 249 -6.56 -1.48 -2.76
C HIS A 249 -6.64 -0.98 -4.19
N SER A 250 -5.92 -1.61 -5.11
CA SER A 250 -5.90 -1.22 -6.52
C SER A 250 -6.17 -2.42 -7.42
N ALA A 251 -7.05 -2.22 -8.39
CA ALA A 251 -7.28 -3.10 -9.53
C ALA A 251 -7.15 -2.31 -10.84
N MET A 252 -6.30 -1.28 -10.86
CA MET A 252 -6.03 -0.46 -12.04
C MET A 252 -5.18 -1.20 -13.07
N GLU A 253 -5.65 -1.25 -14.31
CA GLU A 253 -4.96 -1.91 -15.42
C GLU A 253 -3.89 -1.02 -16.09
N GLY A 254 -4.10 0.30 -16.06
CA GLY A 254 -3.19 1.30 -16.63
C GLY A 254 -2.49 2.15 -15.58
N ALA A 255 -1.57 2.99 -16.04
CA ALA A 255 -1.02 4.08 -15.24
C ALA A 255 -1.95 5.31 -15.31
N PHE A 256 -2.05 6.02 -14.19
CA PHE A 256 -2.73 7.32 -14.13
C PHE A 256 -1.78 8.37 -13.54
N TYR A 257 -1.82 9.57 -14.10
CA TYR A 257 -1.01 10.71 -13.68
C TYR A 257 -1.92 11.93 -13.55
N PHE A 258 -1.89 12.58 -12.38
CA PHE A 258 -2.57 13.86 -12.20
C PHE A 258 -1.95 14.93 -13.12
N ILE A 259 -0.63 14.99 -13.14
CA ILE A 259 0.15 15.84 -14.03
C ILE A 259 1.11 14.95 -14.84
N PRO A 260 0.95 14.83 -16.17
CA PRO A 260 1.91 14.13 -17.02
C PRO A 260 3.30 14.79 -16.94
N ALA A 261 4.38 14.01 -17.10
CA ALA A 261 5.72 14.59 -17.24
C ALA A 261 5.76 15.49 -18.49
N ALA A 262 6.32 16.69 -18.37
CA ALA A 262 6.52 17.56 -19.52
C ALA A 262 7.43 16.84 -20.53
N ILE A 263 6.87 16.49 -21.68
CA ILE A 263 7.67 16.00 -22.80
C ILE A 263 8.38 17.22 -23.36
N ASN A 264 9.61 17.47 -22.91
CA ASN A 264 10.47 18.41 -23.59
C ASN A 264 10.90 17.73 -24.89
N VAL A 265 10.10 17.90 -25.95
CA VAL A 265 10.42 17.46 -27.30
C VAL A 265 11.36 18.50 -27.88
N PRO A 266 12.69 18.27 -27.96
CA PRO A 266 13.54 19.10 -28.81
C PRO A 266 12.99 19.05 -30.26
N PRO A 267 13.09 20.15 -31.03
CA PRO A 267 12.52 20.23 -32.37
C PRO A 267 12.95 19.02 -33.20
N THR A 268 11.95 18.33 -33.74
CA THR A 268 12.07 17.07 -34.47
C THR A 268 13.13 17.17 -35.57
N PRO A 269 14.25 16.41 -35.50
CA PRO A 269 15.06 16.17 -36.68
C PRO A 269 14.21 15.39 -37.68
N ALA A 270 14.37 15.68 -38.97
CA ALA A 270 13.61 15.07 -40.06
C ALA A 270 13.47 13.53 -39.92
N PRO A 271 12.37 12.93 -40.40
CA PRO A 271 12.07 11.52 -40.18
C PRO A 271 13.24 10.63 -40.60
N PRO A 272 13.75 9.74 -39.74
CA PRO A 272 14.78 8.80 -40.16
C PRO A 272 14.18 7.81 -41.15
N ALA A 273 14.98 7.48 -42.17
CA ALA A 273 14.67 6.47 -43.17
C ALA A 273 14.33 5.11 -42.52
N PRO A 274 13.60 4.22 -43.22
CA PRO A 274 13.18 2.94 -42.67
C PRO A 274 14.39 2.15 -42.17
N ALA A 275 14.38 1.77 -40.88
CA ALA A 275 15.44 0.95 -40.31
C ALA A 275 15.47 -0.42 -41.00
N ALA A 276 16.66 -0.82 -41.43
CA ALA A 276 16.93 -2.14 -42.00
C ALA A 276 16.56 -3.27 -41.01
N PRO A 277 16.33 -4.51 -41.48
CA PRO A 277 15.99 -5.65 -40.63
C PRO A 277 17.06 -5.85 -39.56
N ARG A 278 16.64 -6.01 -38.29
CA ARG A 278 17.54 -6.38 -37.20
C ARG A 278 17.98 -7.83 -37.38
N ASP A 279 19.29 -8.06 -37.45
CA ASP A 279 19.87 -9.40 -37.44
C ASP A 279 20.07 -9.86 -35.99
N ASP A 280 18.98 -10.36 -35.39
CA ASP A 280 18.93 -10.81 -34.00
C ASP A 280 19.94 -11.96 -33.71
N ARG A 281 20.36 -12.70 -34.75
CA ARG A 281 21.31 -13.81 -34.62
C ARG A 281 22.75 -13.33 -34.51
N ALA A 282 23.11 -12.27 -35.24
CA ALA A 282 24.43 -11.65 -35.12
C ALA A 282 24.62 -10.96 -33.76
N GLU A 283 23.57 -10.33 -33.23
CA GLU A 283 23.62 -9.71 -31.90
C GLU A 283 23.80 -10.75 -30.80
N LEU A 284 23.07 -11.88 -30.87
CA LEU A 284 23.18 -12.97 -29.89
C LEU A 284 24.60 -13.56 -29.86
N LEU A 285 25.18 -13.85 -31.03
CA LEU A 285 26.54 -14.40 -31.14
C LEU A 285 27.59 -13.42 -30.61
N PHE A 286 27.43 -12.13 -30.91
CA PHE A 286 28.34 -11.10 -30.40
C PHE A 286 28.21 -10.94 -28.88
N TRP A 287 26.98 -10.97 -28.36
CA TRP A 287 26.72 -10.95 -26.92
C TRP A 287 27.34 -12.14 -26.17
N GLU A 288 27.31 -13.35 -26.75
CA GLU A 288 27.96 -14.52 -26.16
C GLU A 288 29.48 -14.34 -26.05
N THR A 289 30.12 -13.76 -27.07
CA THR A 289 31.57 -13.44 -27.01
C THR A 289 31.90 -12.41 -25.94
N VAL A 290 31.10 -11.34 -25.83
CA VAL A 290 31.30 -10.28 -24.82
C VAL A 290 31.05 -10.78 -23.40
N ARG A 291 30.02 -11.61 -23.21
CA ARG A 291 29.77 -12.27 -21.91
C ARG A 291 30.91 -13.20 -21.53
N ALA A 292 31.50 -13.93 -22.48
CA ALA A 292 32.62 -14.83 -22.21
C ALA A 292 33.91 -14.09 -21.85
N GLY A 293 34.19 -12.95 -22.50
CA GLY A 293 35.33 -12.09 -22.19
C GLY A 293 35.21 -11.39 -20.82
N ASN A 294 34.00 -10.94 -20.47
CA ASN A 294 33.65 -10.36 -19.17
C ASN A 294 34.60 -9.25 -18.68
N THR A 295 35.08 -8.40 -19.58
CA THR A 295 35.84 -7.19 -19.22
C THR A 295 35.05 -5.92 -19.50
N ALA A 296 35.45 -4.81 -18.87
CA ALA A 296 34.86 -3.50 -19.15
C ALA A 296 35.01 -3.08 -20.64
N ALA A 297 36.09 -3.51 -21.31
CA ALA A 297 36.28 -3.26 -22.73
C ALA A 297 35.25 -4.01 -23.60
N ASP A 298 34.97 -5.28 -23.26
CA ASP A 298 34.00 -6.10 -24.00
C ASP A 298 32.59 -5.52 -23.92
N TYR A 299 32.17 -5.10 -22.72
CA TYR A 299 30.84 -4.51 -22.53
C TYR A 299 30.71 -3.13 -23.20
N ARG A 300 31.80 -2.33 -23.26
CA ARG A 300 31.81 -1.08 -24.05
C ARG A 300 31.69 -1.36 -25.54
N ALA A 301 32.44 -2.33 -26.07
CA ALA A 301 32.39 -2.70 -27.48
C ALA A 301 30.99 -3.21 -27.89
N TYR A 302 30.31 -3.97 -27.03
CA TYR A 302 28.92 -4.36 -27.25
C TYR A 302 27.98 -3.14 -27.28
N LEU A 303 28.12 -2.19 -26.36
CA LEU A 303 27.28 -0.99 -26.30
C LEU A 303 27.53 -0.01 -27.45
N GLU A 304 28.75 0.03 -27.99
CA GLU A 304 29.08 0.80 -29.20
C GLU A 304 28.43 0.20 -30.44
N ARG A 305 28.45 -1.14 -30.56
CA ARG A 305 27.89 -1.84 -31.72
C ARG A 305 26.36 -1.96 -31.67
N PHE A 306 25.80 -2.14 -30.47
CA PHE A 306 24.37 -2.35 -30.23
C PHE A 306 23.87 -1.43 -29.10
N PRO A 307 23.84 -0.10 -29.31
CA PRO A 307 23.50 0.88 -28.27
C PRO A 307 22.04 0.75 -27.76
N SER A 308 21.16 0.25 -28.62
CA SER A 308 19.77 -0.10 -28.30
C SER A 308 19.50 -1.62 -28.44
N GLY A 309 20.56 -2.43 -28.34
CA GLY A 309 20.47 -3.89 -28.42
C GLY A 309 19.68 -4.50 -27.28
N THR A 310 19.20 -5.72 -27.48
CA THR A 310 18.46 -6.52 -26.51
C THR A 310 19.21 -6.68 -25.18
N PHE A 311 20.54 -6.77 -25.21
CA PHE A 311 21.38 -6.92 -24.03
C PHE A 311 22.04 -5.61 -23.55
N ALA A 312 21.72 -4.46 -24.15
CA ALA A 312 22.29 -3.16 -23.75
C ALA A 312 22.05 -2.79 -22.28
N PRO A 313 20.87 -3.05 -21.68
CA PRO A 313 20.67 -2.85 -20.24
C PRO A 313 21.62 -3.70 -19.38
N LEU A 314 21.85 -4.95 -19.80
CA LEU A 314 22.71 -5.90 -19.07
C LEU A 314 24.19 -5.54 -19.19
N ALA A 315 24.63 -5.11 -20.37
CA ALA A 315 25.99 -4.63 -20.60
C ALA A 315 26.32 -3.38 -19.76
N ARG A 316 25.40 -2.40 -19.68
CA ARG A 316 25.58 -1.19 -18.85
C ARG A 316 25.70 -1.53 -17.36
N ALA A 317 24.86 -2.44 -16.88
CA ALA A 317 24.91 -2.89 -15.49
C ALA A 317 26.23 -3.60 -15.16
N ARG A 318 26.76 -4.42 -16.08
CA ARG A 318 28.06 -5.07 -15.91
C ARG A 318 29.22 -4.09 -15.93
N LEU A 319 29.17 -3.10 -16.81
CA LEU A 319 30.19 -2.06 -16.90
C LEU A 319 30.25 -1.21 -15.62
N GLN A 320 29.09 -0.79 -15.09
CA GLN A 320 29.01 -0.06 -13.81
C GLN A 320 29.56 -0.85 -12.63
N ALA A 321 29.34 -2.17 -12.60
CA ALA A 321 29.88 -3.03 -11.55
C ALA A 321 31.41 -3.24 -11.63
N MET A 322 32.04 -2.87 -12.74
CA MET A 322 33.48 -3.03 -13.00
C MET A 322 34.28 -1.73 -12.85
N GLU A 323 33.61 -0.58 -12.68
CA GLU A 323 34.29 0.68 -12.38
C GLU A 323 34.55 0.79 -10.88
N PRO A 324 35.81 1.06 -10.44
CA PRO A 324 36.07 1.29 -9.03
C PRO A 324 35.41 2.59 -8.59
N ALA A 325 34.80 2.58 -7.40
CA ALA A 325 34.30 3.80 -6.76
C ALA A 325 35.41 4.86 -6.68
N PRO A 326 35.13 6.14 -6.94
CA PRO A 326 36.16 7.18 -6.91
C PRO A 326 36.76 7.28 -5.50
N ALA A 327 38.08 7.16 -5.44
CA ALA A 327 38.87 7.30 -4.22
C ALA A 327 38.81 8.75 -3.72
N VAL A 328 38.36 8.93 -2.47
CA VAL A 328 38.49 10.19 -1.75
C VAL A 328 39.96 10.35 -1.35
N ALA A 329 40.71 11.10 -2.15
CA ALA A 329 42.10 11.45 -1.85
C ALA A 329 42.15 12.62 -0.86
N ALA A 330 42.74 12.37 0.30
CA ALA A 330 43.15 13.36 1.27
C ALA A 330 44.29 14.23 0.71
N ALA A 331 44.16 15.55 0.84
CA ALA A 331 45.28 16.48 0.71
C ALA A 331 45.20 17.52 1.84
N VAL A 332 46.21 17.48 2.72
CA VAL A 332 46.44 18.42 3.81
C VAL A 332 47.32 19.55 3.29
N ALA A 333 46.91 20.81 3.51
CA ALA A 333 47.80 21.98 3.59
C ALA A 333 47.13 23.10 4.43
N PRO A 334 47.90 23.96 5.13
CA PRO A 334 47.42 24.72 6.29
C PRO A 334 46.95 26.14 5.95
N VAL A 335 45.98 26.66 6.71
CA VAL A 335 45.47 28.04 6.64
C VAL A 335 45.39 28.63 8.07
N PRO A 336 45.79 29.91 8.29
CA PRO A 336 46.03 30.51 9.61
C PRO A 336 44.72 30.99 10.30
N PRO A 337 44.76 31.41 11.59
CA PRO A 337 43.57 31.49 12.41
C PRO A 337 42.89 32.86 12.32
N VAL A 338 41.60 32.89 11.99
CA VAL A 338 40.74 34.06 12.28
C VAL A 338 39.34 33.61 12.70
N ALA A 339 39.00 34.01 13.92
CA ALA A 339 37.71 34.26 14.56
C ALA A 339 36.52 33.31 14.32
N ALA A 340 36.09 32.69 15.42
CA ALA A 340 34.87 31.89 15.53
C ALA A 340 33.58 32.73 15.35
N PRO A 341 32.59 32.22 14.60
CA PRO A 341 31.19 32.43 14.89
C PRO A 341 30.62 31.22 15.65
N VAL A 342 29.69 31.55 16.54
CA VAL A 342 28.98 30.69 17.49
C VAL A 342 28.40 29.44 16.82
N ARG A 343 28.68 28.26 17.40
CA ARG A 343 28.02 27.00 17.03
C ARG A 343 26.52 27.12 17.35
N PRO A 344 25.61 26.73 16.44
CA PRO A 344 24.28 26.32 16.87
C PRO A 344 24.47 25.16 17.84
N SER A 345 23.95 25.30 19.06
CA SER A 345 23.81 24.19 19.99
C SER A 345 23.04 23.08 19.28
N GLU A 346 23.68 21.92 19.13
CA GLU A 346 22.98 20.67 18.85
C GLU A 346 21.83 20.53 19.86
N PRO A 347 20.63 20.10 19.42
CA PRO A 347 19.68 19.57 20.38
C PRO A 347 20.37 18.37 21.02
N VAL A 348 20.62 18.45 22.33
CA VAL A 348 21.00 17.31 23.15
C VAL A 348 19.90 16.28 22.95
N ALA A 349 20.16 15.30 22.09
CA ALA A 349 19.38 14.08 22.04
C ALA A 349 19.48 13.48 23.45
N ALA A 350 18.38 13.58 24.20
CA ALA A 350 18.25 12.85 25.44
C ALA A 350 18.56 11.38 25.12
N ALA A 351 19.68 10.88 25.64
CA ALA A 351 20.06 9.49 25.47
C ALA A 351 18.95 8.65 26.10
N VAL A 352 18.15 7.99 25.26
CA VAL A 352 17.18 7.00 25.71
C VAL A 352 17.97 5.97 26.53
N PRO A 353 17.59 5.70 27.80
CA PRO A 353 18.35 4.77 28.62
C PRO A 353 18.40 3.41 27.93
N ARG A 354 19.62 2.86 27.77
CA ARG A 354 19.81 1.53 27.17
C ARG A 354 19.06 0.48 28.00
N LEU A 355 18.34 -0.41 27.32
CA LEU A 355 17.61 -1.49 27.96
C LEU A 355 18.57 -2.41 28.73
N THR A 356 18.32 -2.60 30.03
CA THR A 356 19.10 -3.54 30.84
C THR A 356 18.47 -4.93 30.82
N ALA A 357 19.30 -5.97 30.92
CA ALA A 357 18.82 -7.35 30.95
C ALA A 357 17.92 -7.62 32.16
N ALA A 358 18.22 -7.02 33.31
CA ALA A 358 17.38 -7.13 34.50
C ALA A 358 15.97 -6.52 34.29
N ALA A 359 15.90 -5.32 33.68
CA ALA A 359 14.62 -4.68 33.38
C ALA A 359 13.80 -5.52 32.39
N LEU A 360 14.44 -6.03 31.33
CA LEU A 360 13.79 -6.88 30.35
C LEU A 360 13.33 -8.22 30.94
N ALA A 361 14.17 -8.91 31.72
CA ALA A 361 13.87 -10.22 32.30
C ALA A 361 12.60 -10.20 33.17
N SER A 362 12.37 -9.10 33.91
CA SER A 362 11.16 -8.91 34.72
C SER A 362 9.87 -8.76 33.90
N ARG A 363 10.00 -8.50 32.59
CA ARG A 363 8.90 -8.20 31.66
C ARG A 363 8.61 -9.33 30.68
N ILE A 364 9.37 -10.43 30.70
CA ILE A 364 9.15 -11.58 29.82
C ILE A 364 8.08 -12.49 30.45
N PRO A 365 6.85 -12.53 29.91
CA PRO A 365 5.80 -13.33 30.52
C PRO A 365 6.01 -14.82 30.25
N SER A 366 5.46 -15.66 31.11
CA SER A 366 5.37 -17.13 30.93
C SER A 366 6.71 -17.88 30.87
N LEU A 367 7.84 -17.25 31.26
CA LEU A 367 9.13 -17.91 31.41
C LEU A 367 9.53 -18.04 32.89
N ALA A 368 10.21 -19.14 33.23
CA ALA A 368 10.87 -19.27 34.53
C ALA A 368 11.96 -18.18 34.69
N PRO A 369 12.19 -17.65 35.91
CA PRO A 369 13.11 -16.52 36.12
C PRO A 369 14.53 -16.74 35.58
N ALA A 370 15.07 -17.96 35.68
CA ALA A 370 16.38 -18.29 35.12
C ALA A 370 16.40 -18.16 33.59
N ASN A 371 15.39 -18.71 32.91
CA ASN A 371 15.26 -18.65 31.45
C ASN A 371 15.00 -17.21 30.96
N ALA A 372 14.23 -16.43 31.71
CA ALA A 372 13.97 -15.03 31.41
C ALA A 372 15.26 -14.19 31.47
N ARG A 373 16.12 -14.42 32.47
CA ARG A 373 17.44 -13.76 32.59
C ARG A 373 18.35 -14.12 31.41
N THR A 374 18.55 -15.40 31.13
CA THR A 374 19.38 -15.84 30.00
C THR A 374 18.88 -15.30 28.66
N THR A 375 17.56 -15.27 28.46
CA THR A 375 16.95 -14.69 27.26
C THR A 375 17.21 -13.19 27.15
N ALA A 376 17.05 -12.46 28.26
CA ALA A 376 17.27 -11.02 28.30
C ALA A 376 18.74 -10.63 28.08
N ASP A 377 19.67 -11.37 28.69
CA ASP A 377 21.12 -11.19 28.48
C ASP A 377 21.47 -11.35 27.00
N GLY A 378 21.00 -12.45 26.40
CA GLY A 378 21.19 -12.69 24.97
C GLY A 378 20.54 -11.62 24.09
N TYR A 379 19.37 -11.09 24.48
CA TYR A 379 18.68 -10.03 23.74
C TYR A 379 19.42 -8.70 23.78
N VAL A 380 19.86 -8.27 24.96
CA VAL A 380 20.56 -6.99 25.13
C VAL A 380 21.92 -7.01 24.45
N ALA A 381 22.60 -8.15 24.44
CA ALA A 381 23.90 -8.32 23.78
C ALA A 381 23.83 -8.33 22.24
N SER A 382 22.64 -8.37 21.64
CA SER A 382 22.51 -8.57 20.20
C SER A 382 22.65 -7.32 19.35
N PRO A 383 23.43 -7.39 18.26
CA PRO A 383 23.65 -6.25 17.39
C PRO A 383 22.49 -6.01 16.41
N GLY A 384 22.42 -4.78 15.90
CA GLY A 384 21.45 -4.36 14.89
C GLY A 384 20.01 -4.36 15.38
N ASN A 385 19.07 -4.28 14.44
CA ASN A 385 17.65 -4.33 14.80
C ASN A 385 17.25 -5.73 15.21
N ARG A 386 16.55 -5.81 16.34
CA ARG A 386 16.23 -7.06 17.03
C ARG A 386 14.84 -6.99 17.63
N ALA A 387 14.21 -8.15 17.75
CA ALA A 387 12.92 -8.29 18.39
C ALA A 387 12.90 -9.55 19.25
N LEU A 388 12.04 -9.53 20.27
CA LEU A 388 11.80 -10.62 21.21
C LEU A 388 10.30 -10.86 21.32
N ALA A 389 9.90 -12.10 21.15
CA ALA A 389 8.54 -12.55 21.41
C ALA A 389 8.55 -13.77 22.32
N VAL A 390 7.41 -14.07 22.94
CA VAL A 390 7.21 -15.33 23.67
C VAL A 390 5.98 -16.05 23.18
N ASN A 391 6.08 -17.38 23.20
CA ASN A 391 4.93 -18.25 23.08
C ASN A 391 4.54 -18.73 24.50
N PRO A 392 3.38 -18.30 25.03
CA PRO A 392 2.99 -18.64 26.38
C PRO A 392 2.62 -20.12 26.53
N GLU A 393 2.08 -20.77 25.49
CA GLU A 393 1.72 -22.20 25.57
C GLU A 393 2.92 -23.12 25.72
N ARG A 394 4.05 -22.73 25.13
CA ARG A 394 5.29 -23.50 25.14
C ARG A 394 6.31 -22.99 26.15
N ALA A 395 5.99 -21.93 26.90
CA ALA A 395 6.92 -21.25 27.80
C ALA A 395 8.29 -21.02 27.14
N THR A 396 8.29 -20.52 25.90
CA THR A 396 9.49 -20.40 25.06
C THR A 396 9.61 -18.99 24.50
N ALA A 397 10.79 -18.40 24.59
CA ALA A 397 11.13 -17.14 23.91
C ALA A 397 11.65 -17.40 22.49
N PHE A 398 11.30 -16.50 21.58
CA PHE A 398 11.80 -16.45 20.21
C PHE A 398 12.48 -15.11 19.98
N ARG A 399 13.68 -15.14 19.37
CA ARG A 399 14.53 -13.95 19.24
C ARG A 399 15.15 -13.84 17.85
N VAL A 400 15.16 -12.63 17.29
CA VAL A 400 15.80 -12.30 16.01
C VAL A 400 16.69 -11.09 16.17
N GLN A 401 17.70 -10.97 15.30
CA GLN A 401 18.73 -9.92 15.35
C GLN A 401 19.28 -9.64 13.95
N GLY A 402 19.98 -8.51 13.78
CA GLY A 402 20.68 -8.18 12.53
C GLY A 402 19.76 -7.77 11.37
N PHE A 403 18.56 -7.25 11.64
CA PHE A 403 17.66 -6.75 10.61
C PHE A 403 18.01 -5.30 10.24
N ALA A 404 17.71 -4.91 8.99
CA ALA A 404 17.95 -3.53 8.52
C ALA A 404 17.05 -2.51 9.23
N THR A 405 15.85 -2.92 9.63
CA THR A 405 14.88 -2.06 10.33
C THR A 405 14.28 -2.78 11.54
N ALA A 406 13.84 -2.00 12.53
CA ALA A 406 13.10 -2.49 13.70
C ALA A 406 11.80 -3.19 13.31
N GLU A 407 11.10 -2.63 12.32
CA GLU A 407 9.85 -3.16 11.78
C GLU A 407 10.04 -4.53 11.13
N ASP A 408 11.07 -4.70 10.28
CA ASP A 408 11.35 -6.02 9.70
C ASP A 408 11.73 -7.03 10.79
N ALA A 409 12.44 -6.60 11.84
CA ALA A 409 12.75 -7.47 12.98
C ALA A 409 11.46 -7.93 13.68
N GLU A 410 10.56 -7.02 13.99
CA GLU A 410 9.28 -7.28 14.67
C GLU A 410 8.35 -8.18 13.85
N VAL A 411 8.12 -7.83 12.58
CA VAL A 411 7.18 -8.55 11.72
C VAL A 411 7.68 -9.96 11.44
N VAL A 412 8.95 -10.10 11.04
CA VAL A 412 9.53 -11.42 10.78
C VAL A 412 9.59 -12.24 12.06
N MET A 413 9.92 -11.64 13.20
CA MET A 413 9.88 -12.30 14.51
C MET A 413 8.53 -12.97 14.77
N LEU A 414 7.45 -12.18 14.72
CA LEU A 414 6.12 -12.66 15.06
C LEU A 414 5.63 -13.74 14.08
N GLU A 415 5.94 -13.60 12.78
CA GLU A 415 5.65 -14.62 11.78
C GLU A 415 6.39 -15.91 12.03
N ARG A 416 7.71 -15.84 12.28
CA ARG A 416 8.52 -17.03 12.56
C ARG A 416 8.04 -17.73 13.82
N CYS A 417 7.72 -16.98 14.86
CA CYS A 417 7.21 -17.50 16.12
C CYS A 417 5.87 -18.23 15.92
N GLN A 418 4.89 -17.57 15.30
CA GLN A 418 3.58 -18.18 15.06
C GLN A 418 3.64 -19.35 14.08
N LEU A 419 4.50 -19.27 13.06
CA LEU A 419 4.69 -20.36 12.11
C LEU A 419 5.29 -21.58 12.82
N THR A 420 6.24 -21.37 13.74
CA THR A 420 6.85 -22.44 14.54
C THR A 420 5.86 -23.10 15.49
N PHE A 421 5.04 -22.33 16.21
CA PHE A 421 4.26 -22.87 17.33
C PHE A 421 2.82 -23.21 17.03
N GLY A 422 2.24 -22.72 15.93
CA GLY A 422 0.81 -22.89 15.68
C GLY A 422 -0.03 -21.72 16.17
N THR A 423 0.43 -21.02 17.19
CA THR A 423 -0.34 -20.00 17.91
C THR A 423 0.31 -18.62 17.84
N PRO A 424 -0.48 -17.54 17.78
CA PRO A 424 0.01 -16.17 17.86
C PRO A 424 0.90 -15.94 19.08
N CYS A 425 2.02 -15.25 18.87
CA CYS A 425 2.97 -14.94 19.93
C CYS A 425 2.74 -13.55 20.53
N ILE A 426 3.31 -13.33 21.71
CA ILE A 426 3.29 -12.05 22.41
C ILE A 426 4.60 -11.32 22.11
N LEU A 427 4.51 -10.09 21.61
CA LEU A 427 5.68 -9.22 21.44
C LEU A 427 6.13 -8.69 22.81
N VAL A 428 7.42 -8.82 23.11
CA VAL A 428 8.00 -8.40 24.40
C VAL A 428 8.89 -7.17 24.24
N ALA A 429 9.74 -7.14 23.22
CA ALA A 429 10.63 -6.01 22.98
C ALA A 429 11.01 -5.88 21.51
N VAL A 430 11.28 -4.63 21.10
CA VAL A 430 11.87 -4.28 19.80
C VAL A 430 12.98 -3.27 20.07
N ASN A 431 14.20 -3.60 19.65
CA ASN A 431 15.42 -2.88 20.02
C ASN A 431 15.47 -2.62 21.55
N ASP A 432 15.74 -1.39 21.97
CA ASP A 432 15.82 -1.01 23.38
C ASP A 432 14.45 -0.69 24.02
N THR A 433 13.36 -0.89 23.27
CA THR A 433 11.99 -0.61 23.75
C THR A 433 11.29 -1.89 24.18
N VAL A 434 10.80 -1.91 25.41
CA VAL A 434 9.96 -3.00 25.94
C VAL A 434 8.50 -2.64 25.70
N VAL A 435 7.72 -3.61 25.22
CA VAL A 435 6.28 -3.44 25.02
C VAL A 435 5.62 -3.15 26.37
N PRO A 436 4.77 -2.12 26.48
CA PRO A 436 4.08 -1.80 27.72
C PRO A 436 3.29 -2.99 28.28
N PRO A 437 3.24 -3.19 29.61
CA PRO A 437 2.59 -4.36 30.22
C PRO A 437 1.11 -4.52 29.85
N GLU A 438 0.41 -3.44 29.50
CA GLU A 438 -0.99 -3.46 29.03
C GLU A 438 -1.12 -4.15 27.66
N LEU A 439 -0.05 -4.13 26.87
CA LEU A 439 0.06 -4.78 25.57
C LEU A 439 0.86 -6.10 25.63
N ALA A 440 1.62 -6.33 26.70
CA ALA A 440 2.47 -7.51 26.90
C ALA A 440 1.69 -8.82 27.13
N ASN A 441 0.36 -8.80 27.17
CA ASN A 441 -0.49 -9.99 27.14
C ASN A 441 -1.26 -10.14 25.82
N ARG A 442 -1.16 -9.16 24.92
CA ARG A 442 -1.84 -9.21 23.63
C ARG A 442 -1.04 -10.08 22.67
N ARG A 443 -1.68 -11.16 22.25
CA ARG A 443 -1.17 -12.02 21.18
C ARG A 443 -1.41 -11.33 19.85
N ARG A 444 -0.41 -11.34 18.96
CA ARG A 444 -0.53 -10.75 17.63
C ARG A 444 -0.63 -11.85 16.59
N ASP A 445 -1.82 -11.98 16.01
CA ASP A 445 -2.06 -12.90 14.91
C ASP A 445 -1.53 -12.30 13.60
N MET A 446 -0.70 -13.06 12.90
CA MET A 446 -0.02 -12.63 11.69
C MET A 446 -0.85 -12.99 10.46
N SER A 447 -1.47 -12.00 9.86
CA SER A 447 -2.42 -12.15 8.75
C SER A 447 -1.88 -12.95 7.55
N ARG A 448 -0.58 -12.82 7.23
CA ARG A 448 0.06 -13.60 6.14
C ARG A 448 0.09 -15.10 6.40
N LEU A 449 0.02 -15.54 7.66
CA LEU A 449 -0.07 -16.97 8.02
C LEU A 449 -1.50 -17.51 7.88
N GLN A 450 -2.50 -16.63 7.84
CA GLN A 450 -3.92 -16.97 7.66
C GLN A 450 -4.35 -16.88 6.19
N TYR A 451 -3.47 -16.39 5.31
CA TYR A 451 -3.80 -16.18 3.91
C TYR A 451 -3.93 -17.51 3.16
N ALA A 452 -5.10 -17.75 2.57
CA ALA A 452 -5.34 -18.75 1.55
C ALA A 452 -5.87 -18.05 0.30
N GLY A 453 -5.33 -18.38 -0.87
CA GLY A 453 -5.68 -17.70 -2.12
C GLY A 453 -4.61 -17.83 -3.18
N ALA A 454 -4.62 -16.95 -4.18
CA ALA A 454 -3.61 -16.95 -5.23
C ALA A 454 -2.20 -16.67 -4.68
N TYR A 455 -1.19 -17.31 -5.24
CA TYR A 455 0.21 -17.04 -4.91
C TYR A 455 0.56 -15.59 -5.23
N ASP A 456 1.16 -14.93 -4.23
CA ASP A 456 1.69 -13.57 -4.32
C ASP A 456 3.08 -13.58 -3.66
N PRO A 457 4.16 -13.21 -4.38
CA PRO A 457 5.51 -13.19 -3.82
C PRO A 457 5.64 -12.23 -2.63
N GLU A 458 4.84 -11.17 -2.55
CA GLU A 458 4.86 -10.22 -1.42
C GLU A 458 4.20 -10.75 -0.16
N ARG A 459 3.44 -11.86 -0.27
CA ARG A 459 2.74 -12.49 0.85
C ARG A 459 3.51 -13.64 1.48
N VAL A 460 4.67 -14.03 0.98
CA VAL A 460 5.48 -15.11 1.57
C VAL A 460 5.97 -14.68 2.96
N PRO A 461 5.52 -15.32 4.06
CA PRO A 461 5.84 -14.89 5.41
C PRO A 461 7.22 -15.36 5.86
N ALA A 462 7.67 -14.87 7.02
CA ALA A 462 8.95 -15.18 7.66
C ALA A 462 10.21 -14.69 6.90
N ILE A 463 10.01 -13.97 5.79
CA ILE A 463 11.02 -13.32 4.97
C ILE A 463 10.78 -11.81 5.02
N ALA A 464 11.83 -11.03 5.29
CA ALA A 464 11.76 -9.57 5.30
C ALA A 464 11.36 -9.04 3.91
N ALA A 465 10.56 -7.98 3.87
CA ALA A 465 9.98 -7.48 2.61
C ALA A 465 11.05 -7.17 1.56
N ARG A 466 12.12 -6.47 1.97
CA ARG A 466 13.28 -6.16 1.13
C ARG A 466 14.00 -7.37 0.54
N ARG A 467 13.94 -8.53 1.20
CA ARG A 467 14.66 -9.74 0.78
C ARG A 467 13.86 -10.57 -0.23
N ARG A 468 12.52 -10.47 -0.27
CA ARG A 468 11.69 -11.29 -1.18
C ARG A 468 12.04 -11.07 -2.66
N PRO A 469 12.22 -9.83 -3.13
CA PRO A 469 12.59 -9.58 -4.54
C PRO A 469 13.96 -10.16 -4.94
N GLU A 470 14.86 -10.36 -3.97
CA GLU A 470 16.19 -10.94 -4.19
C GLU A 470 16.16 -12.47 -4.32
N MET A 471 15.04 -13.12 -3.96
CA MET A 471 14.90 -14.57 -3.93
C MET A 471 14.24 -15.07 -5.22
N ALA A 472 15.06 -15.56 -6.15
CA ALA A 472 14.61 -16.03 -7.46
C ALA A 472 13.52 -17.13 -7.34
N GLU A 473 13.65 -18.03 -6.36
CA GLU A 473 12.66 -19.08 -6.11
C GLU A 473 11.31 -18.56 -5.60
N VAL A 474 11.27 -17.35 -5.01
CA VAL A 474 10.03 -16.65 -4.64
C VAL A 474 9.45 -15.93 -5.85
N MET A 475 10.28 -15.17 -6.56
CA MET A 475 9.81 -14.31 -7.66
C MET A 475 9.38 -15.09 -8.90
N THR A 476 10.00 -16.23 -9.18
CA THR A 476 9.73 -17.00 -10.40
C THR A 476 8.74 -18.14 -10.19
N TYR A 477 8.30 -18.43 -8.96
CA TYR A 477 7.43 -19.58 -8.66
C TYR A 477 6.14 -19.59 -9.49
N ALA A 478 5.45 -18.45 -9.55
CA ALA A 478 4.17 -18.31 -10.23
C ALA A 478 4.24 -18.67 -11.72
N SER A 479 5.36 -18.37 -12.38
CA SER A 479 5.59 -18.62 -13.80
C SER A 479 6.12 -20.02 -14.11
N GLN A 480 6.49 -20.82 -13.10
CA GLN A 480 6.96 -22.19 -13.34
C GLN A 480 5.84 -23.06 -13.94
N PRO A 481 6.09 -23.82 -15.02
CA PRO A 481 5.07 -24.64 -15.66
C PRO A 481 4.87 -25.97 -14.92
N GLY A 482 3.70 -26.58 -15.16
CA GLY A 482 3.35 -27.90 -14.64
C GLY A 482 3.07 -27.94 -13.14
N ALA A 483 2.95 -29.16 -12.59
CA ALA A 483 2.72 -29.36 -11.16
C ALA A 483 3.94 -28.89 -10.36
N LYS A 484 3.67 -28.09 -9.32
CA LYS A 484 4.69 -27.43 -8.51
C LYS A 484 4.20 -27.17 -7.09
N ALA A 485 5.13 -27.10 -6.16
CA ALA A 485 4.84 -26.77 -4.77
C ALA A 485 6.00 -26.00 -4.15
N MET A 486 5.68 -25.14 -3.19
CA MET A 486 6.64 -24.42 -2.37
C MET A 486 6.50 -24.86 -0.92
N ALA A 487 7.60 -25.26 -0.32
CA ALA A 487 7.69 -25.47 1.12
C ALA A 487 8.41 -24.29 1.78
N LEU A 488 7.98 -23.94 2.99
CA LEU A 488 8.50 -22.86 3.80
C LEU A 488 8.94 -23.41 5.16
N HIS A 489 10.17 -23.07 5.54
CA HIS A 489 10.67 -23.27 6.89
C HIS A 489 10.41 -22.02 7.74
N PRO A 490 10.11 -22.13 9.05
CA PRO A 490 9.94 -21.01 9.97
C PRO A 490 11.13 -20.06 10.13
N GLN A 491 12.24 -20.26 9.42
CA GLN A 491 13.39 -19.35 9.41
C GLN A 491 13.47 -18.51 8.13
N GLY A 492 12.38 -18.47 7.34
CA GLY A 492 12.36 -17.74 6.07
C GLY A 492 13.26 -18.39 5.02
N ARG A 493 13.23 -19.72 4.98
CA ARG A 493 13.86 -20.52 3.91
C ARG A 493 12.75 -21.18 3.11
N VAL A 494 12.87 -21.13 1.79
CA VAL A 494 11.91 -21.73 0.89
C VAL A 494 12.60 -22.73 -0.01
N THR A 495 11.87 -23.78 -0.38
CA THR A 495 12.28 -24.73 -1.41
C THR A 495 11.12 -24.95 -2.35
N VAL A 496 11.43 -25.05 -3.64
CA VAL A 496 10.42 -25.22 -4.69
C VAL A 496 10.69 -26.54 -5.40
N ALA A 497 9.62 -27.31 -5.62
CA ALA A 497 9.61 -28.40 -6.57
C ALA A 497 8.82 -27.96 -7.80
N THR A 498 9.40 -28.14 -8.98
CA THR A 498 8.77 -27.87 -10.28
C THR A 498 8.80 -29.13 -11.15
N ARG A 499 8.02 -29.14 -12.24
CA ARG A 499 7.97 -30.26 -13.19
C ARG A 499 7.68 -31.61 -12.49
N ALA A 500 6.86 -31.57 -11.45
CA ALA A 500 6.40 -32.78 -10.78
C ALA A 500 5.36 -33.51 -11.65
N ARG A 501 5.10 -34.77 -11.33
CA ARG A 501 4.07 -35.56 -12.03
C ARG A 501 2.66 -35.02 -11.75
N ASP A 502 2.42 -34.66 -10.50
CA ASP A 502 1.17 -34.12 -9.97
C ASP A 502 1.45 -33.28 -8.71
N ASP A 503 0.40 -32.71 -8.12
CA ASP A 503 0.49 -31.83 -6.95
C ASP A 503 0.96 -32.57 -5.67
N GLN A 504 0.68 -33.87 -5.55
CA GLN A 504 1.15 -34.68 -4.42
C GLN A 504 2.65 -34.92 -4.51
N ASP A 505 3.15 -35.31 -5.69
CA ASP A 505 4.57 -35.49 -6.00
C ASP A 505 5.33 -34.17 -5.82
N ALA A 506 4.75 -33.04 -6.26
CA ALA A 506 5.32 -31.72 -6.06
C ALA A 506 5.46 -31.38 -4.57
N THR A 507 4.38 -31.58 -3.80
CA THR A 507 4.33 -31.32 -2.37
C THR A 507 5.37 -32.16 -1.61
N GLN A 508 5.46 -33.45 -1.93
CA GLN A 508 6.41 -34.36 -1.32
C GLN A 508 7.85 -33.93 -1.59
N LYS A 509 8.17 -33.60 -2.86
CA LYS A 509 9.51 -33.14 -3.26
C LYS A 509 9.90 -31.82 -2.59
N ALA A 510 8.98 -30.85 -2.54
CA ALA A 510 9.24 -29.55 -1.91
C ALA A 510 9.52 -29.70 -0.41
N LEU A 511 8.70 -30.49 0.30
CA LEU A 511 8.89 -30.77 1.73
C LEU A 511 10.18 -31.55 2.00
N ALA A 512 10.51 -32.56 1.18
CA ALA A 512 11.75 -33.31 1.32
C ALA A 512 12.97 -32.40 1.15
N ALA A 513 12.99 -31.55 0.12
CA ALA A 513 14.04 -30.57 -0.09
C ALA A 513 14.17 -29.59 1.09
N CYS A 514 13.04 -29.12 1.63
CA CYS A 514 13.03 -28.24 2.80
C CYS A 514 13.64 -28.92 4.03
N ARG A 515 13.26 -30.18 4.31
CA ARG A 515 13.79 -30.93 5.46
C ARG A 515 15.30 -31.18 5.33
N THR A 516 15.77 -31.56 4.14
CA THR A 516 17.20 -31.72 3.87
C THR A 516 17.96 -30.40 4.08
N MET A 517 17.42 -29.28 3.58
CA MET A 517 18.00 -27.96 3.80
C MET A 517 18.02 -27.57 5.29
N ALA A 518 16.92 -27.80 6.01
CA ALA A 518 16.82 -27.50 7.44
C ALA A 518 17.81 -28.35 8.26
N GLN A 519 17.98 -29.64 7.94
CA GLN A 519 18.96 -30.51 8.58
C GLN A 519 20.39 -30.05 8.31
N ARG A 520 20.71 -29.71 7.05
CA ARG A 520 22.03 -29.20 6.65
C ARG A 520 22.40 -27.91 7.37
N GLU A 521 21.44 -27.00 7.51
CA GLU A 521 21.62 -25.70 8.16
C GLU A 521 21.37 -25.73 9.68
N ARG A 522 21.06 -26.90 10.25
CA ARG A 522 20.74 -27.10 11.68
C ARG A 522 19.63 -26.15 12.18
N LEU A 523 18.62 -25.93 11.35
CA LEU A 523 17.51 -25.04 11.66
C LEU A 523 16.49 -25.75 12.56
N VAL A 524 16.01 -25.03 13.57
CA VAL A 524 14.92 -25.47 14.44
C VAL A 524 13.58 -25.04 13.84
N GLY A 525 12.66 -25.99 13.69
CA GLY A 525 11.32 -25.77 13.15
C GLY A 525 10.87 -26.90 12.23
N THR A 526 9.60 -26.87 11.84
CA THR A 526 9.03 -27.86 10.91
C THR A 526 8.71 -27.19 9.58
N CYS A 527 9.18 -27.78 8.49
CA CYS A 527 8.80 -27.37 7.15
C CYS A 527 7.31 -27.61 6.91
N VAL A 528 6.63 -26.60 6.38
CA VAL A 528 5.23 -26.68 5.96
C VAL A 528 5.09 -26.33 4.48
N VAL A 529 4.00 -26.78 3.86
CA VAL A 529 3.65 -26.37 2.50
C VAL A 529 3.11 -24.94 2.55
N TYR A 530 3.71 -24.04 1.78
CA TYR A 530 3.20 -22.70 1.59
C TYR A 530 2.22 -22.65 0.43
N ALA A 531 2.59 -23.21 -0.73
CA ALA A 531 1.78 -23.17 -1.94
C ALA A 531 1.84 -24.49 -2.73
N VAL A 532 0.74 -24.83 -3.39
CA VAL A 532 0.59 -25.92 -4.34
C VAL A 532 -0.04 -25.35 -5.60
N GLY A 533 0.55 -25.64 -6.78
CA GLY A 533 0.20 -24.94 -8.01
C GLY A 533 0.47 -23.43 -7.89
N ASN A 534 -0.57 -22.61 -8.07
CA ASN A 534 -0.53 -21.17 -7.81
C ASN A 534 -1.45 -20.77 -6.64
N THR A 535 -1.71 -21.69 -5.71
CA THR A 535 -2.61 -21.49 -4.57
C THR A 535 -1.85 -21.64 -3.26
N VAL A 536 -1.94 -20.63 -2.40
CA VAL A 536 -1.42 -20.65 -1.02
C VAL A 536 -2.32 -21.52 -0.16
N VAL A 537 -1.70 -22.49 0.51
CA VAL A 537 -2.33 -23.48 1.39
C VAL A 537 -1.76 -23.45 2.82
N LEU A 538 -1.02 -22.39 3.14
CA LEU A 538 -0.32 -22.24 4.42
C LEU A 538 -1.22 -22.42 5.67
N PRO A 539 -2.49 -21.95 5.70
CA PRO A 539 -3.35 -22.11 6.87
C PRO A 539 -3.61 -23.57 7.24
N SER A 540 -3.57 -24.49 6.27
CA SER A 540 -3.72 -25.94 6.48
C SER A 540 -2.49 -26.57 7.15
N ARG A 541 -1.36 -25.84 7.23
CA ARG A 541 -0.10 -26.27 7.87
C ARG A 541 0.34 -27.68 7.47
N LEU A 542 0.19 -28.01 6.18
CA LEU A 542 0.49 -29.34 5.67
C LEU A 542 1.98 -29.64 5.87
N THR A 543 2.27 -30.72 6.60
CA THR A 543 3.63 -31.25 6.78
C THR A 543 3.85 -32.53 5.96
N ALA A 544 2.84 -32.99 5.24
CA ALA A 544 2.87 -34.12 4.32
C ALA A 544 1.88 -33.85 3.16
N PRO A 545 1.98 -34.55 2.03
CA PRO A 545 0.95 -34.49 0.99
C PRO A 545 -0.44 -34.84 1.56
N PRO A 546 -1.51 -34.15 1.12
CA PRO A 546 -2.87 -34.53 1.49
C PRO A 546 -3.16 -35.95 0.98
N ARG A 547 -3.81 -36.77 1.81
CA ARG A 547 -4.19 -38.14 1.48
C ARG A 547 -5.33 -38.19 0.47
#